data_AF-A0A5K1BI29-F1
#
_entry.id   AF-A0A5K1BI29-F1
#
_cell.length_a   1.000
_cell.length_b   1.000
_cell.length_c   1.000
_cell.angle_alpha   90.00
_cell.angle_beta   90.00
_cell.angle_gamma   90.00
#
_symmetry.space_group_name_H-M   'P 1'
#
loop_
_entity.id
_entity.type
_entity.pdbx_description
1 polymer ?
#
loop_
_entity_poly.entity_id
_entity_poly.type
_entity_poly.pdbx_seq_one_letter_code
_entity_poly.pdbx_strand_id
1 'polypeptide(L)' 'NLVMKHVDHSAGELIDLLQGLLRYDPAERLRACDALQHPFFTRDHRRSCFSC' A
#
# COMPACT_ATOMS: atom_id res chain seq x y z
N ASN A 1 15.33 16.79 8.84
CA ASN A 1 15.33 15.82 7.72
C ASN A 1 14.26 16.19 6.71
N LEU A 2 14.66 16.87 5.64
CA LEU A 2 13.79 17.46 4.59
C LEU A 2 13.56 16.50 3.41
N VAL A 3 13.71 15.18 3.60
CA VAL A 3 13.71 14.20 2.49
C VAL A 3 12.33 13.57 2.23
N MET A 4 11.33 13.78 3.08
CA MET A 4 10.09 12.98 3.05
C MET A 4 8.85 13.72 2.53
N LYS A 5 8.98 14.96 2.05
CA LYS A 5 7.82 15.78 1.66
C LYS A 5 7.41 15.65 0.19
N HIS A 6 8.14 14.90 -0.61
CA HIS A 6 7.83 14.73 -2.03
C HIS A 6 8.14 13.31 -2.53
N VAL A 7 7.70 12.31 -1.75
CA VAL A 7 7.54 10.97 -2.29
C VAL A 7 6.19 11.01 -3.00
N ASP A 8 6.22 11.05 -4.33
CA ASP A 8 5.05 11.11 -5.21
C ASP A 8 3.93 10.25 -4.67
N HIS A 9 2.70 10.79 -4.71
CA HIS A 9 1.49 10.24 -4.08
C HIS A 9 1.43 8.70 -4.10
N SER A 10 1.79 8.06 -5.21
CA SER A 10 1.86 6.59 -5.37
C SER A 10 2.86 5.85 -4.48
N ALA A 11 4.05 6.39 -4.25
CA ALA A 11 5.07 5.77 -3.41
C ALA A 11 4.76 5.96 -1.91
N GLY A 12 4.00 7.00 -1.53
CA GLY A 12 3.43 7.11 -0.19
C GLY A 12 2.45 5.98 0.12
N GLU A 13 1.55 5.66 -0.81
CA GLU A 13 0.57 4.57 -0.67
C GLU A 13 1.24 3.19 -0.58
N LEU A 14 2.35 2.98 -1.31
CA LEU A 14 3.12 1.74 -1.19
C LEU A 14 3.79 1.61 0.19
N ILE A 15 4.37 2.69 0.69
CA ILE A 15 5.04 2.70 1.99
C ILE A 15 4.02 2.44 3.11
N ASP A 16 2.84 3.04 3.05
CA ASP A 16 1.77 2.83 4.04
C ASP A 16 1.31 1.37 4.09
N LEU A 17 1.10 0.76 2.92
CA LEU A 17 0.79 -0.67 2.81
C LEU A 17 1.88 -1.56 3.45
N LEU A 18 3.15 -1.30 3.15
CA LEU A 18 4.27 -2.08 3.68
C LEU A 18 4.41 -1.92 5.20
N GLN A 19 4.17 -0.72 5.73
CA GLN A 19 4.18 -0.49 7.19
C GLN A 19 3.08 -1.28 7.89
N GLY A 20 1.89 -1.38 7.30
CA GLY A 20 0.81 -2.23 7.81
C GLY A 20 1.15 -3.72 7.77
N LEU A 21 1.70 -4.21 6.65
CA LEU A 21 2.00 -5.63 6.44
C LEU A 21 3.23 -6.12 7.23
N LEU A 22 4.24 -5.28 7.39
CA LEU A 22 5.49 -5.60 8.07
C LEU A 22 5.48 -5.19 9.55
N ARG A 23 4.28 -5.03 10.14
CA ARG A 23 4.16 -4.77 11.57
C ARG A 23 4.74 -5.94 12.38
N TYR A 24 5.59 -5.60 13.34
CA TYR A 24 6.24 -6.57 14.23
C TYR A 24 5.22 -7.36 15.03
N ASP A 25 4.28 -6.65 15.68
CA ASP A 25 3.19 -7.30 16.42
C ASP A 25 2.16 -7.89 15.44
N PRO A 26 1.91 -9.22 15.47
CA PRO A 26 0.93 -9.86 14.61
C PRO A 26 -0.52 -9.43 14.88
N ALA A 27 -0.84 -8.99 16.10
CA ALA A 27 -2.19 -8.49 16.44
C ALA A 27 -2.46 -7.14 15.77
N GLU A 28 -1.41 -6.37 15.52
CA GLU A 28 -1.46 -5.06 14.89
C GLU A 28 -1.17 -5.10 13.37
N ARG A 29 -0.76 -6.25 12.86
CA ARG A 29 -0.44 -6.47 11.45
C ARG A 29 -1.69 -6.39 10.59
N LEU A 30 -1.59 -5.67 9.49
CA LEU A 30 -2.67 -5.55 8.52
C LEU A 30 -3.03 -6.93 7.98
N ARG A 31 -4.30 -7.31 8.09
CA ARG A 31 -4.79 -8.59 7.53
C ARG A 31 -4.83 -8.48 6.01
N ALA A 32 -4.65 -9.62 5.33
CA ALA A 32 -4.62 -9.66 3.87
C ALA A 32 -5.90 -9.06 3.23
N CYS A 33 -7.08 -9.33 3.79
CA CYS A 33 -8.34 -8.75 3.30
C CYS A 33 -8.35 -7.22 3.41
N ASP A 34 -7.85 -6.68 4.52
CA ASP A 34 -7.77 -5.23 4.77
C ASP A 34 -6.71 -4.60 3.84
N ALA A 35 -5.58 -5.30 3.61
CA ALA A 35 -4.52 -4.88 2.70
C ALA A 35 -4.98 -4.81 1.23
N LEU A 36 -5.81 -5.75 0.76
CA LEU A 36 -6.34 -5.75 -0.60
C LEU A 36 -7.29 -4.58 -0.88
N GLN A 37 -7.86 -3.95 0.16
CA GLN A 37 -8.67 -2.74 0.03
C GLN A 37 -7.84 -1.44 0.03
N HIS A 38 -6.52 -1.53 0.23
CA HIS A 38 -5.65 -0.35 0.33
C HIS A 38 -5.62 0.45 -0.98
N PRO A 39 -5.54 1.80 -0.95
CA PRO A 39 -5.55 2.61 -2.16
C PRO A 39 -4.37 2.34 -3.11
N PHE A 40 -3.29 1.73 -2.62
CA PHE A 40 -2.24 1.16 -3.48
C PHE A 40 -2.79 0.17 -4.53
N PHE A 41 -3.73 -0.71 -4.16
CA PHE A 41 -4.35 -1.67 -5.07
C PHE A 41 -5.62 -1.11 -5.75
N THR A 42 -6.38 -0.25 -5.08
CA THR A 42 -7.67 0.24 -5.59
C THR A 42 -7.55 1.49 -6.47
N ARG A 43 -6.47 2.28 -6.39
CA ARG A 43 -6.26 3.44 -7.28
C ARG A 43 -5.66 3.07 -8.63
N ASP A 44 -5.03 1.90 -8.75
CA ASP A 44 -4.40 1.38 -9.97
C ASP A 44 -5.33 0.40 -10.74
N HIS A 45 -6.55 0.84 -11.08
CA HIS A 45 -7.44 0.11 -12.00
C HIS A 45 -6.84 -0.06 -13.42
N ARG A 46 -5.63 0.46 -13.70
CA ARG A 46 -4.93 0.32 -14.99
C ARG A 46 -3.91 -0.81 -15.03
N ARG A 47 -3.69 -1.58 -13.96
CA ARG A 47 -2.77 -2.73 -13.96
C ARG A 47 -3.46 -4.09 -13.95
N SER A 48 -4.78 -4.13 -13.82
CA SER A 48 -5.57 -5.34 -14.12
C SER A 48 -6.04 -5.31 -15.57
N CYS A 49 -5.12 -5.24 -16.52
CA CYS A 49 -5.39 -5.79 -17.84
C CYS A 49 -4.91 -7.25 -17.85
N PHE A 50 -5.63 -8.10 -17.12
CA PHE A 50 -5.79 -9.50 -17.52
C PHE A 50 -7.06 -9.54 -18.38
N SER A 51 -6.97 -9.00 -19.60
CA SER A 51 -7.90 -9.36 -20.66
C SER A 51 -7.25 -10.48 -21.47
N CYS A 52 -8.08 -11.49 -21.75
CA CYS A 52 -7.86 -12.74 -22.49
C CYS A 52 -7.48 -13.96 -21.64
#